data_AF-A0A955H506-F1
#
_entry.id   AF-A0A955H506-F1
#
_cell.length_a   1.000
_cell.length_b   1.000
_cell.length_c   1.000
_cell.angle_alpha   90.00
_cell.angle_beta   90.00
_cell.angle_gamma   90.00
#
_symmetry.space_group_name_H-M   'P 1'
#
loop_
_entity.id
_entity.type
_entity.pdbx_description
1 polymer ?
#
loop_
_entity_poly.entity_id
_entity_poly.type
_entity_poly.pdbx_seq_one_letter_code
_entity_poly.pdbx_strand_id
1 'polypeptide(L)'
;MKYLPSLLIICLVLYPELASAAGLVNCSGTTCSACNFIELGNRIVVWLIMIMFMIFAVIAVSAGWGLVTSGGNTSALQEAKGKFTNAFIGLIIVLAAFLLVDSIMKALLDGGTGTIKGYGPWSEVKCSYHAVPELVAQDSASTQIPTPNGIDCKDENSLINRFGGSPKGLVDPELTKLINCYMSDPAISAGVDSGQIYTVDRSNPICAATNGNPVCSSCSHSINSCHYGRGSGRGALGVDFNAKGITEEQLLNLIQARQSTCGGRTNFEGNHTHVSLNSC
;
A
#
# COMPACT_ATOMS: atom_id res chain seq x y z
N MET A 1 -4.15 39.75 8.17
CA MET A 1 -3.73 38.57 7.37
C MET A 1 -2.26 38.19 7.50
N LYS A 2 -1.37 39.05 8.04
CA LYS A 2 0.09 38.80 8.11
C LYS A 2 0.49 37.54 8.90
N TYR A 3 -0.34 37.12 9.86
CA TYR A 3 -0.08 35.95 10.72
C TYR A 3 -0.91 34.71 10.35
N LEU A 4 -1.83 34.81 9.38
CA LEU A 4 -2.68 33.70 8.97
C LEU A 4 -1.88 32.47 8.46
N PRO A 5 -0.83 32.62 7.61
CA PRO A 5 -0.01 31.47 7.21
C PRO A 5 0.80 30.89 8.37
N SER A 6 1.30 31.73 9.29
CA SER A 6 2.00 31.24 10.50
C SER A 6 1.07 30.50 11.47
N LEU A 7 -0.18 30.95 11.62
CA LEU A 7 -1.17 30.30 12.47
C LEU A 7 -1.61 28.94 11.92
N LEU A 8 -1.70 28.83 10.58
CA LEU A 8 -2.05 27.59 9.87
C LEU A 8 -0.93 26.55 9.99
N ILE A 9 0.33 26.98 9.89
CA ILE A 9 1.52 26.13 10.08
C ILE A 9 1.63 25.66 11.55
N ILE A 10 1.35 26.53 12.53
CA ILE A 10 1.37 26.18 13.96
C ILE A 10 0.25 25.18 14.31
N CYS A 11 -0.96 25.33 13.75
CA CYS A 11 -2.03 24.32 13.90
C CYS A 11 -1.68 22.97 13.24
N LEU A 12 -0.85 22.95 12.20
CA LEU A 12 -0.45 21.70 11.56
C LEU A 12 0.57 20.89 12.40
N VAL A 13 1.44 21.59 13.14
CA VAL A 13 2.52 20.98 13.93
C VAL A 13 2.06 20.54 15.32
N LEU A 14 1.05 21.21 15.89
CA LEU A 14 0.58 20.95 17.26
C LEU A 14 -0.56 19.92 17.37
N TYR A 15 -1.11 19.45 16.25
CA TYR A 15 -2.27 18.54 16.22
C TYR A 15 -1.94 17.26 15.42
N PRO A 16 -1.21 16.30 16.02
CA PRO A 16 -0.81 15.05 15.37
C PRO A 16 -1.98 14.15 14.94
N GLU A 17 -3.20 14.42 15.42
CA GLU A 17 -4.42 13.72 15.01
C GLU A 17 -4.72 13.88 13.51
N LEU A 18 -4.38 15.05 12.93
CA LEU A 18 -4.54 15.30 11.49
C LEU A 18 -3.58 14.45 10.65
N ALA A 19 -2.38 14.15 11.19
CA ALA A 19 -1.39 13.30 10.53
C ALA A 19 -1.79 11.82 10.56
N SER A 20 -2.44 11.38 11.65
CA SER A 20 -3.00 10.03 11.80
C SER A 20 -4.18 9.80 10.85
N ALA A 21 -5.12 10.75 10.76
CA ALA A 21 -6.27 10.66 9.86
C ALA A 21 -5.88 10.68 8.37
N ALA A 22 -4.75 11.28 8.02
CA ALA A 22 -4.22 11.30 6.66
C ALA A 22 -3.54 9.99 6.21
N GLY A 23 -3.46 8.98 7.10
CA GLY A 23 -2.85 7.69 6.76
C GLY A 23 -1.37 7.78 6.38
N LEU A 24 -0.65 8.76 6.97
CA LEU A 24 0.76 9.00 6.69
C LEU A 24 1.63 7.85 7.22
N VAL A 25 1.34 7.36 8.42
CA VAL A 25 2.02 6.22 9.04
C VAL A 25 1.22 4.95 8.74
N ASN A 26 1.82 4.00 8.03
CA ASN A 26 1.18 2.73 7.62
C ASN A 26 1.73 1.50 8.37
N CYS A 27 2.38 1.70 9.51
CA CYS A 27 2.90 0.62 10.35
C CYS A 27 2.64 0.89 11.84
N SER A 28 2.51 -0.18 12.62
CA SER A 28 2.23 -0.11 14.06
C SER A 28 3.16 -1.05 14.83
N GLY A 29 3.75 -0.58 15.92
CA GLY A 29 4.67 -1.37 16.75
C GLY A 29 6.07 -1.51 16.14
N THR A 30 6.73 -2.65 16.39
CA THR A 30 8.12 -2.92 15.96
C THR A 30 8.23 -3.46 14.53
N THR A 31 7.12 -3.60 13.80
CA THR A 31 7.08 -4.18 12.45
C THR A 31 7.34 -3.16 11.34
N CYS A 32 7.81 -1.96 11.67
CA CYS A 32 8.20 -0.95 10.69
C CYS A 32 9.53 -1.34 10.02
N SER A 33 9.48 -1.74 8.75
CA SER A 33 10.70 -1.95 7.95
C SER A 33 11.15 -0.65 7.27
N ALA A 34 12.35 -0.65 6.69
CA ALA A 34 12.83 0.45 5.86
C ALA A 34 11.87 0.80 4.70
N CYS A 35 11.06 -0.16 4.24
CA CYS A 35 10.04 0.06 3.22
C CYS A 35 8.92 0.98 3.71
N ASN A 36 8.45 0.78 4.94
CA ASN A 36 7.41 1.62 5.53
C ASN A 36 7.91 3.06 5.73
N PHE A 37 9.21 3.25 6.00
CA PHE A 37 9.83 4.57 6.08
C PHE A 37 9.88 5.27 4.71
N ILE A 38 10.22 4.55 3.65
CA ILE A 38 10.24 5.09 2.28
C ILE A 38 8.81 5.42 1.82
N GLU A 39 7.84 4.57 2.13
CA GLU A 39 6.44 4.81 1.82
C GLU A 39 5.86 6.02 2.58
N LEU A 40 6.22 6.16 3.86
CA LEU A 40 5.92 7.37 4.65
C LEU A 40 6.47 8.62 3.97
N GLY A 41 7.73 8.60 3.50
CA GLY A 41 8.33 9.71 2.76
C GLY A 41 7.53 10.10 1.52
N ASN A 42 7.10 9.12 0.72
CA ASN A 42 6.26 9.34 -0.45
C ASN A 42 4.90 9.96 -0.06
N ARG A 43 4.23 9.40 0.95
CA ARG A 43 2.93 9.88 1.46
C ARG A 43 3.03 11.32 1.97
N ILE A 44 4.09 11.66 2.69
CA ILE A 44 4.36 13.03 3.16
C ILE A 44 4.51 13.99 1.98
N VAL A 45 5.26 13.63 0.94
CA VAL A 45 5.45 14.51 -0.22
C VAL A 45 4.12 14.76 -0.95
N VAL A 46 3.34 13.71 -1.20
CA VAL A 46 2.00 13.85 -1.82
C VAL A 46 1.09 14.73 -0.96
N TRP A 47 1.10 14.52 0.35
CA TRP A 47 0.31 15.31 1.29
C TRP A 47 0.73 16.79 1.33
N LEU A 48 2.03 17.08 1.33
CA LEU A 48 2.56 18.45 1.27
C LEU A 48 2.18 19.16 -0.04
N ILE A 49 2.23 18.44 -1.17
CA ILE A 49 1.81 18.97 -2.47
C ILE A 49 0.31 19.31 -2.45
N MET A 50 -0.53 18.44 -1.88
CA MET A 50 -1.96 18.70 -1.73
C MET A 50 -2.25 19.96 -0.88
N ILE A 51 -1.56 20.11 0.26
CA ILE A 51 -1.68 21.31 1.11
C ILE A 51 -1.23 22.57 0.36
N MET A 52 -0.11 22.49 -0.37
CA MET A 52 0.39 23.60 -1.17
C MET A 52 -0.67 24.06 -2.19
N PHE A 53 -1.29 23.14 -2.93
CA PHE A 53 -2.36 23.49 -3.88
C PHE A 53 -3.59 24.07 -3.18
N MET A 54 -3.94 23.60 -1.98
CA MET A 54 -5.03 24.18 -1.20
C MET A 54 -4.73 25.62 -0.75
N ILE A 55 -3.51 25.91 -0.28
CA ILE A 55 -3.08 27.27 0.07
C ILE A 55 -3.10 28.16 -1.17
N PHE A 56 -2.59 27.68 -2.30
CA PHE A 56 -2.63 28.41 -3.57
C PHE A 56 -4.07 28.73 -3.97
N ALA A 57 -5.01 27.78 -3.85
CA ALA A 57 -6.43 27.99 -4.15
C ALA A 57 -7.03 29.11 -3.28
N VAL A 58 -6.75 29.13 -1.97
CA VAL A 58 -7.23 30.19 -1.07
C VAL A 58 -6.68 31.56 -1.47
N ILE A 59 -5.38 31.65 -1.78
CA ILE A 59 -4.76 32.90 -2.22
C ILE A 59 -5.34 33.34 -3.57
N ALA A 60 -5.50 32.42 -4.52
CA ALA A 60 -6.07 32.69 -5.83
C ALA A 60 -7.51 33.20 -5.75
N VAL A 61 -8.36 32.60 -4.90
CA VAL A 61 -9.73 33.06 -4.67
C VAL A 61 -9.75 34.45 -4.03
N SER A 62 -8.92 34.69 -3.01
CA SER A 62 -8.88 36.01 -2.36
C SER A 62 -8.32 37.12 -3.27
N ALA A 63 -7.32 36.81 -4.10
CA ALA A 63 -6.81 37.74 -5.11
C ALA A 63 -7.81 37.95 -6.24
N GLY A 64 -8.49 36.89 -6.69
CA GLY A 64 -9.53 36.92 -7.71
C GLY A 64 -10.72 37.79 -7.27
N TRP A 65 -11.17 37.63 -6.04
CA TRP A 65 -12.18 38.51 -5.44
C TRP A 65 -11.73 39.97 -5.45
N GLY A 66 -10.50 40.24 -5.00
CA GLY A 66 -9.91 41.59 -5.01
C GLY A 66 -9.86 42.21 -6.42
N LEU A 67 -9.57 41.42 -7.46
CA LEU A 67 -9.57 41.89 -8.85
C LEU A 67 -10.97 42.31 -9.31
N VAL A 68 -12.00 41.53 -8.99
CA VAL A 68 -13.39 41.82 -9.38
C VAL A 68 -13.95 43.03 -8.62
N THR A 69 -13.63 43.17 -7.34
CA THR A 69 -14.18 44.25 -6.48
C THR A 69 -13.36 45.54 -6.51
N SER A 70 -12.28 45.63 -7.30
CA SER A 70 -11.38 46.80 -7.30
C SER A 70 -12.01 48.07 -7.90
N GLY A 71 -13.12 47.98 -8.64
CA GLY A 71 -13.93 49.14 -9.04
C GLY A 71 -13.18 50.27 -9.77
N GLY A 72 -12.06 49.99 -10.45
CA GLY A 72 -11.23 50.97 -11.14
C GLY A 72 -10.10 51.61 -10.31
N ASN A 73 -9.95 51.25 -9.03
CA ASN A 73 -8.82 51.67 -8.21
C ASN A 73 -7.54 50.94 -8.66
N THR A 74 -6.62 51.68 -9.29
CA THR A 74 -5.36 51.15 -9.84
C THR A 74 -4.44 50.55 -8.78
N SER A 75 -4.46 51.11 -7.56
CA SER A 75 -3.66 50.63 -6.43
C SER A 75 -4.16 49.28 -5.93
N ALA A 76 -5.47 49.14 -5.70
CA ALA A 76 -6.09 47.88 -5.27
C ALA A 76 -5.92 46.77 -6.32
N LEU A 77 -6.03 47.13 -7.60
CA LEU A 77 -5.81 46.22 -8.72
C LEU A 77 -4.36 45.74 -8.79
N GLN A 78 -3.39 46.62 -8.59
CA GLN A 78 -1.97 46.27 -8.58
C GLN A 78 -1.62 45.37 -7.38
N GLU A 79 -2.22 45.62 -6.22
CA GLU A 79 -2.04 44.78 -5.03
C GLU A 79 -2.59 43.36 -5.25
N ALA A 80 -3.79 43.22 -5.82
CA ALA A 80 -4.41 41.93 -6.10
C ALA A 80 -3.61 41.12 -7.14
N LYS A 81 -3.14 41.77 -8.22
CA LYS A 81 -2.23 41.15 -9.20
C LYS A 81 -0.92 40.72 -8.55
N GLY A 82 -0.33 41.56 -7.70
CA GLY A 82 0.90 41.23 -6.98
C GLY A 82 0.76 39.98 -6.12
N LYS A 83 -0.33 39.84 -5.37
CA LYS A 83 -0.62 38.64 -4.56
C LYS A 83 -0.73 37.38 -5.42
N PHE A 84 -1.45 37.47 -6.55
CA PHE A 84 -1.60 36.34 -7.46
C PHE A 84 -0.28 35.92 -8.10
N THR A 85 0.47 36.88 -8.65
CA THR A 85 1.77 36.61 -9.30
C THR A 85 2.79 36.03 -8.31
N ASN A 86 2.86 36.56 -7.10
CA ASN A 86 3.78 36.04 -6.07
C ASN A 86 3.42 34.61 -5.65
N ALA A 87 2.13 34.30 -5.50
CA ALA A 87 1.67 32.94 -5.21
C ALA A 87 1.98 31.98 -6.37
N PHE A 88 1.80 32.43 -7.60
CA PHE A 88 2.09 31.64 -8.80
C PHE A 88 3.60 31.38 -8.95
N ILE A 89 4.45 32.38 -8.73
CA ILE A 89 5.91 32.21 -8.74
C ILE A 89 6.33 31.23 -7.64
N GLY A 90 5.77 31.33 -6.44
CA GLY A 90 6.02 30.38 -5.36
C GLY A 90 5.67 28.94 -5.74
N LEU A 91 4.51 28.72 -6.37
CA LEU A 91 4.08 27.41 -6.87
C LEU A 91 5.07 26.85 -7.89
N ILE A 92 5.51 27.68 -8.86
CA ILE A 92 6.48 27.27 -9.88
C ILE A 92 7.84 26.89 -9.26
N ILE A 93 8.32 27.65 -8.28
CA ILE A 93 9.60 27.35 -7.61
C ILE A 93 9.53 26.00 -6.88
N VAL A 94 8.45 25.72 -6.16
CA VAL A 94 8.28 24.45 -5.44
C VAL A 94 8.19 23.28 -6.41
N LEU A 95 7.40 23.42 -7.49
CA LEU A 95 7.30 22.38 -8.53
C LEU A 95 8.63 22.16 -9.26
N ALA A 96 9.39 23.22 -9.55
CA ALA A 96 10.71 23.10 -10.17
C ALA A 96 11.73 22.41 -9.24
N ALA A 97 11.76 22.78 -7.95
CA ALA A 97 12.60 22.11 -6.96
C ALA A 97 12.24 20.63 -6.83
N PHE A 98 10.93 20.33 -6.82
CA PHE A 98 10.42 18.96 -6.79
C PHE A 98 10.90 18.16 -8.03
N LEU A 99 10.73 18.70 -9.23
CA LEU A 99 11.17 18.06 -10.48
C LEU A 99 12.69 17.86 -10.54
N LEU A 100 13.47 18.79 -9.99
CA LEU A 100 14.92 18.65 -9.92
C LEU A 100 15.34 17.47 -9.04
N VAL A 101 14.78 17.36 -7.83
CA VAL A 101 15.07 16.23 -6.92
C VAL A 101 14.65 14.91 -7.55
N ASP A 102 13.44 14.84 -8.12
CA ASP A 102 12.93 13.65 -8.80
C ASP A 102 13.84 13.23 -9.98
N SER A 103 14.29 14.20 -10.78
CA SER A 103 15.19 13.94 -11.91
C SER A 103 16.56 13.43 -11.47
N ILE A 104 17.15 14.01 -10.42
CA ILE A 104 18.44 13.58 -9.87
C ILE A 104 18.32 12.18 -9.27
N MET A 105 17.27 11.91 -8.48
CA MET A 105 17.04 10.59 -7.90
C MET A 105 16.88 9.52 -8.98
N LYS A 106 16.15 9.81 -10.05
CA LYS A 106 16.02 8.91 -11.21
C LYS A 106 17.37 8.66 -11.88
N ALA A 107 18.16 9.70 -12.14
CA ALA A 107 19.47 9.57 -12.75
C ALA A 107 20.45 8.73 -11.90
N LEU A 108 20.38 8.82 -10.57
CA LEU A 108 21.23 8.05 -9.66
C LEU A 108 20.77 6.59 -9.50
N LEU A 109 19.47 6.32 -9.62
CA LEU A 109 18.89 5.00 -9.37
C LEU A 109 18.73 4.14 -10.63
N ASP A 110 18.84 4.70 -11.84
CA ASP A 110 18.76 3.98 -13.14
C ASP A 110 19.89 2.93 -13.33
N GLY A 111 20.87 2.87 -12.42
CA GLY A 111 21.92 1.85 -12.38
C GLY A 111 21.69 0.68 -11.40
N GLY A 112 20.57 0.67 -10.66
CA GLY A 112 20.21 -0.39 -9.71
C GLY A 112 19.05 -1.27 -10.21
N THR A 113 18.80 -2.41 -9.57
CA THR A 113 17.72 -3.37 -9.93
C THR A 113 16.29 -2.83 -9.75
N GLY A 114 16.11 -1.56 -9.38
CA GLY A 114 14.81 -0.90 -9.25
C GLY A 114 14.38 -0.24 -10.55
N THR A 115 13.47 -0.87 -11.30
CA THR A 115 12.85 -0.22 -12.45
C THR A 115 11.89 0.87 -11.99
N ILE A 116 12.28 2.13 -12.18
CA ILE A 116 11.42 3.28 -11.93
C ILE A 116 10.47 3.47 -13.13
N LYS A 117 9.19 3.12 -12.98
CA LYS A 117 8.15 3.31 -14.03
C LYS A 117 7.15 4.40 -13.63
N GLY A 118 6.90 5.37 -14.52
CA GLY A 118 5.82 6.38 -14.40
C GLY A 118 6.28 7.86 -14.43
N TYR A 119 5.30 8.77 -14.54
CA TYR A 119 5.48 10.23 -14.48
C TYR A 119 4.81 10.79 -13.20
N GLY A 120 5.55 11.51 -12.35
CA GLY A 120 5.02 12.11 -11.10
C GLY A 120 5.90 11.87 -9.86
N PRO A 121 5.49 12.38 -8.68
CA PRO A 121 6.22 12.23 -7.42
C PRO A 121 6.37 10.78 -7.06
N TRP A 122 7.60 10.29 -7.18
CA TRP A 122 7.98 8.94 -6.78
C TRP A 122 7.14 7.89 -7.51
N SER A 123 7.24 7.91 -8.84
CA SER A 123 7.18 6.70 -9.68
C SER A 123 7.24 5.43 -8.84
N GLU A 124 6.08 4.77 -8.76
CA GLU A 124 5.71 3.69 -7.84
C GLU A 124 6.93 3.06 -7.17
N VAL A 125 7.27 3.52 -5.96
CA VAL A 125 8.37 2.94 -5.20
C VAL A 125 7.92 1.54 -4.78
N LYS A 126 8.12 0.57 -5.67
CA LYS A 126 7.92 -0.84 -5.39
C LYS A 126 9.07 -1.25 -4.50
N CYS A 127 8.88 -1.05 -3.21
CA CYS A 127 9.63 -1.79 -2.22
C CYS A 127 9.34 -3.26 -2.47
N SER A 128 10.28 -3.95 -3.12
CA SER A 128 10.33 -5.39 -3.09
C SER A 128 10.67 -5.75 -1.65
N TYR A 129 9.77 -6.44 -0.95
CA TYR A 129 10.18 -7.24 0.18
C TYR A 129 11.10 -8.31 -0.41
N HIS A 130 12.39 -8.03 -0.47
CA HIS A 130 13.35 -9.09 -0.64
C HIS A 130 13.10 -10.03 0.54
N ALA A 131 12.63 -11.24 0.26
CA ALA A 131 12.85 -12.34 1.19
C ALA A 131 14.33 -12.27 1.52
N VAL A 132 14.63 -11.98 2.78
CA VAL A 132 15.99 -11.92 3.27
C VAL A 132 16.64 -13.23 2.78
N PRO A 133 17.73 -13.19 2.00
CA PRO A 133 18.45 -14.41 1.69
C PRO A 133 18.74 -15.06 3.03
N GLU A 134 18.33 -16.31 3.18
CA GLU A 134 18.65 -17.13 4.32
C GLU A 134 20.16 -17.26 4.41
N LEU A 135 20.83 -16.30 5.05
CA LEU A 135 22.25 -16.32 5.30
C LEU A 135 22.50 -15.79 6.71
N VAL A 136 22.77 -16.78 7.56
CA VAL A 136 23.55 -16.72 8.78
C VAL A 136 22.81 -16.17 9.99
N ALA A 137 22.25 -17.12 10.74
CA ALA A 137 22.14 -17.04 12.18
C ALA A 137 23.45 -16.52 12.79
N GLN A 138 23.41 -15.45 13.58
CA GLN A 138 24.01 -15.46 14.91
C GLN A 138 23.27 -14.49 15.83
N ASP A 139 22.63 -15.13 16.81
CA ASP A 139 22.68 -14.78 18.23
C ASP A 139 22.36 -13.35 18.64
N SER A 140 21.15 -13.16 19.16
CA SER A 140 20.92 -12.33 20.34
C SER A 140 19.59 -12.73 20.98
N ALA A 141 19.70 -13.24 22.19
CA ALA A 141 18.63 -13.72 23.05
C ALA A 141 17.39 -12.82 23.08
N SER A 142 16.23 -13.40 22.81
CA SER A 142 14.95 -12.89 23.31
C SER A 142 14.01 -14.06 23.60
N THR A 143 13.92 -14.32 24.90
CA THR A 143 12.87 -14.99 25.68
C THR A 143 11.95 -15.95 24.92
N GLN A 144 12.31 -17.24 24.95
CA GLN A 144 11.37 -18.31 24.61
C GLN A 144 10.25 -18.38 25.66
N ILE A 145 9.02 -18.15 25.21
CA ILE A 145 7.83 -18.62 25.92
C ILE A 145 7.79 -20.15 25.71
N PRO A 146 7.79 -20.98 26.76
CA PRO A 146 7.71 -22.42 26.60
C PRO A 146 6.32 -22.80 26.05
N THR A 147 6.29 -23.30 24.81
CA THR A 147 5.11 -23.91 24.22
C THR A 147 4.89 -25.31 24.82
N PRO A 148 3.64 -25.74 25.09
CA PRO A 148 3.36 -27.12 25.46
C PRO A 148 3.70 -28.05 24.28
N ASN A 149 4.37 -29.18 24.54
CA ASN A 149 4.66 -30.29 23.59
C ASN A 149 5.76 -30.11 22.54
N GLY A 150 6.92 -29.53 22.89
CA GLY A 150 8.14 -29.65 22.07
C GLY A 150 7.99 -29.10 20.65
N ILE A 151 7.12 -28.11 20.45
CA ILE A 151 6.92 -27.43 19.17
C ILE A 151 7.92 -26.28 19.11
N ASP A 152 8.93 -26.39 18.25
CA ASP A 152 9.80 -25.27 17.92
C ASP A 152 9.16 -24.43 16.81
N CYS A 153 8.60 -23.28 17.20
CA CYS A 153 7.98 -22.34 16.27
C CYS A 153 8.97 -21.63 15.34
N LYS A 154 10.28 -21.83 15.52
CA LYS A 154 11.32 -21.33 14.62
C LYS A 154 11.66 -22.34 13.52
N ASP A 155 11.49 -23.63 13.77
CA ASP A 155 11.73 -24.69 12.79
C ASP A 155 10.51 -24.94 11.91
N GLU A 156 10.47 -24.23 10.78
CA GLU A 156 9.39 -24.32 9.81
C GLU A 156 9.22 -25.72 9.21
N ASN A 157 10.30 -26.44 8.96
CA ASN A 157 10.24 -27.78 8.37
C ASN A 157 9.61 -28.77 9.34
N SER A 158 9.93 -28.67 10.63
CA SER A 158 9.27 -29.46 11.67
C SER A 158 7.77 -29.18 11.76
N LEU A 159 7.36 -27.91 11.65
CA LEU A 159 5.95 -27.54 11.63
C LEU A 159 5.24 -28.09 10.39
N ILE A 160 5.84 -27.93 9.20
CA ILE A 160 5.29 -28.46 7.95
C ILE A 160 5.12 -29.98 8.03
N ASN A 161 6.14 -30.71 8.50
CA ASN A 161 6.08 -32.16 8.65
C ASN A 161 5.01 -32.60 9.66
N ARG A 162 4.80 -31.82 10.72
CA ARG A 162 3.86 -32.15 11.80
C ARG A 162 2.41 -31.79 11.47
N PHE A 163 2.18 -30.66 10.82
CA PHE A 163 0.84 -30.10 10.58
C PHE A 163 0.42 -30.20 9.11
N GLY A 164 1.29 -30.73 8.26
CA GLY A 164 1.09 -30.86 6.82
C GLY A 164 1.07 -29.53 6.08
N GLY A 165 1.58 -28.43 6.65
CA GLY A 165 1.49 -27.09 6.05
C GLY A 165 2.35 -26.89 4.80
N SER A 166 2.53 -25.62 4.44
CA SER A 166 3.39 -25.22 3.31
C SER A 166 4.43 -24.20 3.74
N PRO A 167 5.54 -24.06 3.00
CA PRO A 167 6.51 -23.00 3.25
C PRO A 167 5.87 -21.61 3.27
N LYS A 168 6.34 -20.75 4.17
CA LYS A 168 5.90 -19.37 4.34
C LYS A 168 6.07 -18.61 3.03
N GLY A 169 5.02 -17.89 2.62
CA GLY A 169 5.05 -17.08 1.41
C GLY A 169 5.01 -17.88 0.10
N LEU A 170 4.98 -19.21 0.14
CA LEU A 170 4.85 -20.02 -1.07
C LEU A 170 3.44 -19.86 -1.66
N VAL A 171 3.38 -19.64 -2.96
CA VAL A 171 2.16 -19.52 -3.74
C VAL A 171 2.19 -20.60 -4.80
N ASP A 172 1.08 -21.32 -4.97
CA ASP A 172 1.00 -22.36 -5.98
C ASP A 172 1.15 -21.76 -7.40
N PRO A 173 1.98 -22.35 -8.29
CA PRO A 173 2.13 -21.87 -9.65
C PRO A 173 0.81 -21.85 -10.44
N GLU A 174 -0.10 -22.79 -10.20
CA GLU A 174 -1.43 -22.81 -10.82
C GLU A 174 -2.31 -21.67 -10.31
N LEU A 175 -2.17 -21.27 -9.04
CA LEU A 175 -2.88 -20.10 -8.51
C LEU A 175 -2.39 -18.83 -9.21
N THR A 176 -1.08 -18.73 -9.47
CA THR A 176 -0.52 -17.60 -10.21
C THR A 176 -1.07 -17.54 -11.64
N LYS A 177 -1.21 -18.69 -12.32
CA LYS A 177 -1.87 -18.75 -13.63
C LYS A 177 -3.33 -18.32 -13.56
N LEU A 178 -4.05 -18.75 -12.52
CA LEU A 178 -5.45 -18.38 -12.31
C LEU A 178 -5.60 -16.86 -12.12
N ILE A 179 -4.79 -16.26 -11.24
CA ILE A 179 -4.75 -14.82 -11.00
C ILE A 179 -4.47 -14.07 -12.31
N ASN A 180 -3.44 -14.50 -13.05
CA ASN A 180 -3.08 -13.86 -14.33
C ASN A 180 -4.21 -13.96 -15.36
N CYS A 181 -4.99 -15.05 -15.37
CA CYS A 181 -6.15 -15.17 -16.25
C CYS A 181 -7.23 -14.14 -15.91
N TYR A 182 -7.61 -14.01 -14.64
CA TYR A 182 -8.60 -13.01 -14.23
C TYR A 182 -8.11 -11.57 -14.47
N MET A 183 -6.86 -11.28 -14.12
CA MET A 183 -6.25 -9.96 -14.31
C MET A 183 -5.96 -9.62 -15.78
N SER A 184 -6.10 -10.58 -16.71
CA SER A 184 -6.03 -10.30 -18.14
C SER A 184 -7.28 -9.59 -18.68
N ASP A 185 -8.39 -9.62 -17.95
CA ASP A 185 -9.59 -8.87 -18.29
C ASP A 185 -9.43 -7.40 -17.85
N PRO A 186 -9.51 -6.43 -18.77
CA PRO A 186 -9.36 -5.02 -18.43
C PRO A 186 -10.37 -4.52 -17.38
N ALA A 187 -11.60 -5.01 -17.40
CA ALA A 187 -12.63 -4.60 -16.45
C ALA A 187 -12.32 -5.10 -15.03
N ILE A 188 -11.80 -6.32 -14.91
CA ILE A 188 -11.33 -6.86 -13.62
C ILE A 188 -10.09 -6.12 -13.16
N SER A 189 -9.08 -5.96 -14.02
CA SER A 189 -7.83 -5.29 -13.65
C SER A 189 -8.00 -3.83 -13.23
N ALA A 190 -8.98 -3.12 -13.80
CA ALA A 190 -9.33 -1.76 -13.41
C ALA A 190 -10.18 -1.71 -12.13
N GLY A 191 -10.97 -2.76 -11.88
CA GLY A 191 -11.86 -2.89 -10.74
C GLY A 191 -11.23 -3.50 -9.49
N VAL A 192 -10.01 -4.05 -9.58
CA VAL A 192 -9.25 -4.62 -8.46
C VAL A 192 -8.27 -3.60 -7.91
N ASP A 193 -8.15 -3.49 -6.58
CA ASP A 193 -7.04 -2.77 -5.97
C ASP A 193 -5.76 -3.61 -6.04
N SER A 194 -4.85 -3.22 -6.93
CA SER A 194 -3.55 -3.87 -7.08
C SER A 194 -2.69 -3.89 -5.80
N GLY A 195 -2.98 -3.01 -4.83
CA GLY A 195 -2.31 -3.00 -3.52
C GLY A 195 -2.89 -4.01 -2.52
N GLN A 196 -4.08 -4.56 -2.79
CA GLN A 196 -4.84 -5.43 -1.89
C GLN A 196 -5.17 -6.77 -2.56
N ILE A 197 -4.15 -7.40 -3.15
CA ILE A 197 -4.22 -8.78 -3.63
C ILE A 197 -3.51 -9.66 -2.59
N TYR A 198 -4.29 -10.42 -1.83
CA TYR A 198 -3.78 -11.23 -0.72
C TYR A 198 -3.83 -12.72 -1.06
N THR A 199 -2.68 -13.32 -1.38
CA THR A 199 -2.55 -14.77 -1.60
C THR A 199 -2.15 -15.50 -0.32
N VAL A 200 -1.17 -14.95 0.40
CA VAL A 200 -0.61 -15.51 1.63
C VAL A 200 -0.93 -14.63 2.83
N ASP A 201 -1.01 -15.24 4.00
CA ASP A 201 -1.18 -14.54 5.26
C ASP A 201 0.11 -13.77 5.62
N ARG A 202 0.06 -12.45 5.44
CA ARG A 202 1.20 -11.56 5.69
C ARG A 202 1.35 -11.21 7.17
N SER A 203 0.25 -11.23 7.92
CA SER A 203 0.22 -10.87 9.33
C SER A 203 0.69 -12.01 10.22
N ASN A 204 0.35 -13.25 9.83
CA ASN A 204 0.74 -14.46 10.54
C ASN A 204 1.37 -15.50 9.60
N PRO A 205 2.58 -15.24 9.04
CA PRO A 205 3.17 -16.12 8.03
C PRO A 205 3.39 -17.56 8.51
N ILE A 206 3.68 -17.75 9.80
CA ILE A 206 3.88 -19.07 10.41
C ILE A 206 2.66 -19.99 10.27
N CYS A 207 1.46 -19.42 10.10
CA CYS A 207 0.23 -20.18 9.91
C CYS A 207 0.20 -20.95 8.59
N ALA A 208 1.00 -20.58 7.58
CA ALA A 208 1.18 -21.41 6.39
C ALA A 208 1.83 -22.75 6.75
N ALA A 209 2.88 -22.72 7.58
CA ALA A 209 3.62 -23.91 8.01
C ALA A 209 2.81 -24.81 8.96
N THR A 210 1.95 -24.21 9.79
CA THR A 210 1.05 -24.95 10.69
C THR A 210 -0.31 -25.27 10.05
N ASN A 211 -0.52 -24.92 8.78
CA ASN A 211 -1.80 -25.10 8.07
C ASN A 211 -3.01 -24.49 8.81
N GLY A 212 -2.78 -23.33 9.46
CA GLY A 212 -3.77 -22.60 10.25
C GLY A 212 -3.93 -23.08 11.69
N ASN A 213 -3.17 -24.08 12.15
CA ASN A 213 -3.21 -24.48 13.56
C ASN A 213 -2.61 -23.36 14.43
N PRO A 214 -3.34 -22.84 15.44
CA PRO A 214 -2.92 -21.69 16.23
C PRO A 214 -1.95 -22.07 17.35
N VAL A 215 -0.90 -22.83 17.01
CA VAL A 215 0.09 -23.37 17.97
C VAL A 215 1.25 -22.42 18.23
N CYS A 216 1.58 -21.56 17.25
CA CYS A 216 2.68 -20.59 17.33
C CYS A 216 2.20 -19.13 17.38
N SER A 217 1.01 -18.87 16.87
CA SER A 217 0.32 -17.57 16.92
C SER A 217 -1.17 -17.77 16.63
N SER A 218 -1.98 -16.74 16.81
CA SER A 218 -3.30 -16.68 16.16
C SER A 218 -3.13 -16.65 14.63
N CYS A 219 -4.08 -17.24 13.91
CA CYS A 219 -4.08 -17.27 12.45
C CYS A 219 -5.22 -16.42 11.89
N SER A 220 -4.98 -15.77 10.76
CA SER A 220 -5.96 -14.88 10.10
C SER A 220 -7.10 -15.67 9.45
N HIS A 221 -6.83 -16.91 9.05
CA HIS A 221 -7.81 -17.82 8.45
C HIS A 221 -7.97 -19.10 9.27
N SER A 222 -9.00 -19.87 8.95
CA SER A 222 -9.27 -21.17 9.58
C SER A 222 -8.21 -22.23 9.24
N ILE A 223 -8.16 -23.27 10.08
CA ILE A 223 -7.36 -24.48 9.81
C ILE A 223 -7.77 -25.06 8.45
N ASN A 224 -6.80 -25.44 7.62
CA ASN A 224 -7.01 -25.90 6.23
C ASN A 224 -7.63 -24.83 5.30
N SER A 225 -7.34 -23.55 5.51
CA SER A 225 -7.70 -22.50 4.54
C SER A 225 -6.94 -22.66 3.21
N CYS A 226 -7.52 -22.17 2.12
CA CYS A 226 -6.84 -22.07 0.82
C CYS A 226 -5.57 -21.20 0.91
N HIS A 227 -5.59 -20.16 1.74
CA HIS A 227 -4.42 -19.30 1.98
C HIS A 227 -3.25 -20.04 2.66
N TYR A 228 -3.52 -21.17 3.32
CA TYR A 228 -2.51 -22.05 3.93
C TYR A 228 -2.23 -23.31 3.10
N GLY A 229 -2.85 -23.42 1.93
CA GLY A 229 -2.59 -24.49 0.98
C GLY A 229 -3.27 -25.82 1.28
N ARG A 230 -4.22 -25.86 2.23
CA ARG A 230 -4.98 -27.09 2.60
C ARG A 230 -4.11 -28.31 2.91
N GLY A 231 -2.93 -28.05 3.43
CA GLY A 231 -1.93 -29.06 3.71
C GLY A 231 -1.41 -29.83 2.50
N SER A 232 -1.48 -29.23 1.31
CA SER A 232 -0.91 -29.81 0.08
C SER A 232 0.62 -29.68 -0.01
N GLY A 233 1.23 -28.86 0.84
CA GLY A 233 2.64 -28.47 0.73
C GLY A 233 2.96 -27.54 -0.46
N ARG A 234 1.97 -27.21 -1.30
CA ARG A 234 2.16 -26.46 -2.55
C ARG A 234 2.11 -24.94 -2.38
N GLY A 235 1.84 -24.45 -1.16
CA GLY A 235 1.64 -23.04 -0.88
C GLY A 235 0.17 -22.61 -0.98
N ALA A 236 -0.08 -21.31 -0.97
CA ALA A 236 -1.42 -20.75 -1.08
C ALA A 236 -2.11 -21.18 -2.38
N LEU A 237 -3.37 -21.59 -2.24
CA LEU A 237 -4.28 -22.03 -3.30
C LEU A 237 -5.46 -21.06 -3.51
N GLY A 238 -5.53 -19.98 -2.73
CA GLY A 238 -6.54 -18.94 -2.82
C GLY A 238 -5.95 -17.54 -2.81
N VAL A 239 -6.75 -16.58 -3.28
CA VAL A 239 -6.43 -15.17 -3.39
C VAL A 239 -7.68 -14.33 -3.10
N ASP A 240 -7.49 -13.26 -2.34
CA ASP A 240 -8.54 -12.29 -2.07
C ASP A 240 -8.32 -11.05 -2.94
N PHE A 241 -9.37 -10.64 -3.63
CA PHE A 241 -9.42 -9.41 -4.41
C PHE A 241 -10.34 -8.40 -3.74
N ASN A 242 -9.82 -7.20 -3.50
CA ASN A 242 -10.62 -6.04 -3.09
C ASN A 242 -10.98 -5.17 -4.28
N ALA A 243 -12.19 -4.61 -4.26
CA ALA A 243 -12.68 -3.72 -5.28
C ALA A 243 -12.12 -2.30 -5.15
N LYS A 244 -11.86 -1.68 -6.31
CA LYS A 244 -11.41 -0.30 -6.45
C LYS A 244 -12.20 0.40 -7.54
N GLY A 245 -12.82 1.52 -7.20
CA GLY A 245 -13.62 2.30 -8.15
C GLY A 245 -14.93 1.65 -8.60
N ILE A 246 -15.23 0.45 -8.11
CA ILE A 246 -16.49 -0.29 -8.25
C ILE A 246 -16.88 -0.89 -6.90
N THR A 247 -18.12 -1.36 -6.75
CA THR A 247 -18.53 -2.10 -5.55
C THR A 247 -17.96 -3.52 -5.56
N GLU A 248 -17.83 -4.12 -4.38
CA GLU A 248 -17.41 -5.53 -4.27
C GLU A 248 -18.36 -6.48 -5.01
N GLU A 249 -19.66 -6.19 -5.01
CA GLU A 249 -20.65 -6.96 -5.77
C GLU A 249 -20.46 -6.82 -7.29
N GLN A 250 -20.08 -5.63 -7.77
CA GLN A 250 -19.71 -5.44 -9.18
C GLN A 250 -18.45 -6.22 -9.53
N LEU A 251 -17.43 -6.20 -8.67
CA LEU A 251 -16.19 -6.98 -8.87
C LEU A 251 -16.50 -8.49 -8.89
N LEU A 252 -17.31 -8.97 -7.95
CA LEU A 252 -17.76 -10.36 -7.89
C LEU A 252 -18.43 -10.78 -9.20
N ASN A 253 -19.35 -9.97 -9.72
CA ASN A 253 -20.04 -10.26 -10.98
C ASN A 253 -19.07 -10.34 -12.18
N LEU A 254 -18.08 -9.45 -12.24
CA LEU A 254 -17.03 -9.50 -13.28
C LEU A 254 -16.19 -10.77 -13.18
N ILE A 255 -15.78 -11.16 -11.97
CA ILE A 255 -15.02 -12.38 -11.72
C ILE A 255 -15.86 -13.61 -12.08
N GLN A 256 -17.12 -13.68 -11.63
CA GLN A 256 -18.03 -14.79 -11.96
C GLN A 256 -18.28 -14.93 -13.47
N ALA A 257 -18.41 -13.81 -14.18
CA ALA A 257 -18.54 -13.82 -15.64
C ALA A 257 -17.32 -14.43 -16.36
N ARG A 258 -16.12 -14.33 -15.76
CA ARG A 258 -14.89 -14.91 -16.29
C ARG A 258 -14.58 -16.32 -15.76
N GLN A 259 -15.34 -16.80 -14.78
CA GLN A 259 -15.08 -18.08 -14.11
C GLN A 259 -15.16 -19.29 -15.06
N SER A 260 -16.04 -19.26 -16.06
CA SER A 260 -16.12 -20.32 -17.08
C SER A 260 -14.87 -20.41 -17.98
N THR A 261 -14.13 -19.31 -18.09
CA THR A 261 -12.92 -19.20 -18.92
C THR A 261 -11.66 -19.50 -18.11
N CYS A 262 -11.54 -18.91 -16.92
CA CYS A 262 -10.35 -19.04 -16.08
C CYS A 262 -10.40 -20.24 -15.13
N GLY A 263 -11.59 -20.74 -14.80
CA GLY A 263 -11.79 -21.80 -13.82
C GLY A 263 -11.72 -21.30 -12.37
N GLY A 264 -11.52 -22.23 -11.44
CA GLY A 264 -11.47 -21.95 -10.01
C GLY A 264 -12.84 -21.79 -9.36
N ARG A 265 -12.83 -21.62 -8.03
CA ARG A 265 -13.99 -21.34 -7.19
C ARG A 265 -13.97 -19.88 -6.76
N THR A 266 -15.13 -19.25 -6.73
CA THR A 266 -15.29 -17.85 -6.34
C THR A 266 -16.32 -17.76 -5.22
N ASN A 267 -15.96 -17.10 -4.13
CA ASN A 267 -16.82 -16.85 -2.98
C ASN A 267 -16.77 -15.36 -2.62
N PHE A 268 -17.88 -14.84 -2.12
CA PHE A 268 -17.94 -13.48 -1.58
C PHE A 268 -17.87 -13.51 -0.06
N GLU A 269 -16.86 -12.87 0.52
CA GLU A 269 -16.61 -12.86 1.97
C GLU A 269 -17.03 -11.55 2.63
N GLY A 270 -17.99 -10.84 2.02
CA GLY A 270 -18.64 -9.65 2.57
C GLY A 270 -17.90 -8.33 2.29
N ASN A 271 -16.57 -8.31 2.33
CA ASN A 271 -15.76 -7.11 2.05
C ASN A 271 -14.65 -7.34 1.02
N HIS A 272 -14.60 -8.52 0.41
CA HIS A 272 -13.69 -8.86 -0.67
C HIS A 272 -14.25 -10.09 -1.44
N THR A 273 -13.70 -10.33 -2.62
CA THR A 273 -13.98 -11.52 -3.42
C THR A 273 -12.83 -12.52 -3.32
N HIS A 274 -13.11 -13.70 -2.75
CA HIS A 274 -12.19 -14.80 -2.65
C HIS A 274 -12.22 -15.66 -3.91
N VAL A 275 -11.06 -15.97 -4.47
CA VAL A 275 -10.89 -16.87 -5.63
C VAL A 275 -9.88 -17.96 -5.28
N SER A 276 -10.19 -19.22 -5.59
CA SER A 276 -9.28 -20.34 -5.33
C SER A 276 -9.23 -21.37 -6.44
N LEU A 277 -8.16 -22.17 -6.45
CA LEU A 277 -8.06 -23.35 -7.29
C LEU A 277 -9.14 -24.36 -6.92
N ASN A 278 -9.60 -25.17 -7.88
CA ASN A 278 -10.58 -26.25 -7.63
C ASN A 278 -10.07 -27.36 -6.70
N SER A 279 -8.75 -27.44 -6.52
CA SER A 279 -8.09 -28.32 -5.54
C SER A 279 -8.20 -27.79 -4.11
N CYS A 280 -8.63 -26.54 -3.94
CA CYS A 280 -9.28 -26.06 -2.74
C CYS A 280 -10.79 -26.33 -2.87
#